data_AF-A0A1S1M881-F1
#
_entry.id   AF-A0A1S1M881-F1
#
_cell.length_a   1.000
_cell.length_b   1.000
_cell.length_c   1.000
_cell.angle_alpha   90.00
_cell.angle_beta   90.00
_cell.angle_gamma   90.00
#
_symmetry.space_group_name_H-M   'P 1'
#
loop_
_entity.id
_entity.type
_entity.pdbx_description
1 polymer ?
#
loop_
_entity_poly.entity_id
_entity_poly.type
_entity_poly.pdbx_seq_one_letter_code
_entity_poly.pdbx_strand_id
1 'polypeptide(L)'
;MANSAEVIIGTDDRVRVGNTTTFPWRAICHLIITSANNRTYVGTGWLIAPRTVMTAGHCVYMHADGGWVRSIQVIPGRNAGVRPFGTHVGTAFRSVTGWTQNQNRDNDYGAIILPASSRPGDQTGYFGFATRNDDFLKAAALNLSGYPGEKNGEQWFMAQRTKSVSDRVITYDIDTTGGQSGSPVWVLQNGNRYGVGIHTNGANSGNSATRINSAVFNNMSTWKSGGM
;
A
#
# COMPACT_ATOMS: atom_id res chain seq x y z
N MET A 1 -17.63 2.14 18.57
CA MET A 1 -16.59 2.60 17.62
C MET A 1 -16.76 1.77 16.36
N ALA A 2 -17.26 2.36 15.27
CA ALA A 2 -17.52 1.61 14.03
C ALA A 2 -16.19 1.03 13.51
N ASN A 3 -16.13 -0.30 13.40
CA ASN A 3 -15.01 -1.00 12.78
C ASN A 3 -15.00 -0.62 11.29
N SER A 4 -14.07 0.25 10.89
CA SER A 4 -13.79 0.59 9.49
C SER A 4 -13.11 -0.62 8.84
N ALA A 5 -13.94 -1.57 8.39
CA ALA A 5 -13.52 -2.64 7.51
C ALA A 5 -13.41 -2.10 6.09
N GLU A 6 -12.39 -2.52 5.34
CA GLU A 6 -12.37 -2.40 3.87
C GLU A 6 -13.59 -3.13 3.31
N VAL A 7 -14.36 -2.49 2.42
CA VAL A 7 -15.69 -2.98 1.99
C VAL A 7 -15.79 -3.10 0.46
N ILE A 8 -16.52 -4.11 0.00
CA ILE A 8 -17.07 -4.20 -1.35
C ILE A 8 -18.29 -3.27 -1.47
N ILE A 9 -18.32 -2.40 -2.47
CA ILE A 9 -19.35 -1.39 -2.67
C ILE A 9 -20.25 -1.83 -3.83
N GLY A 10 -21.40 -2.42 -3.49
CA GLY A 10 -22.30 -2.98 -4.49
C GLY A 10 -21.85 -4.38 -4.91
N THR A 11 -21.50 -4.56 -6.18
CA THR A 11 -20.93 -5.82 -6.71
C THR A 11 -19.41 -5.81 -6.59
N ASP A 12 -18.80 -6.99 -6.42
CA ASP A 12 -17.33 -7.11 -6.44
C ASP A 12 -16.82 -7.04 -7.88
N ASP A 13 -16.31 -5.88 -8.27
CA ASP A 13 -15.84 -5.58 -9.62
C ASP A 13 -14.31 -5.75 -9.75
N ARG A 14 -13.66 -6.31 -8.73
CA ARG A 14 -12.21 -6.58 -8.78
C ARG A 14 -11.90 -7.67 -9.78
N VAL A 15 -10.80 -7.50 -10.50
CA VAL A 15 -10.25 -8.51 -11.41
C VAL A 15 -8.94 -9.08 -10.87
N ARG A 16 -8.81 -10.41 -10.95
CA ARG A 16 -7.57 -11.11 -10.59
C ARG A 16 -6.47 -10.78 -11.59
N VAL A 17 -5.29 -10.42 -11.11
CA VAL A 17 -4.11 -10.22 -11.95
C VAL A 17 -3.48 -11.58 -12.26
N GLY A 18 -3.62 -12.03 -13.51
CA GLY A 18 -3.10 -13.33 -13.95
C GLY A 18 -1.57 -13.39 -14.02
N ASN A 19 -0.95 -12.40 -14.68
CA ASN A 19 0.51 -12.34 -14.85
C ASN A 19 1.14 -11.23 -13.99
N THR A 20 1.45 -11.59 -12.74
CA THR A 20 2.06 -10.69 -11.75
C THR A 20 3.54 -10.41 -11.99
N THR A 21 4.17 -11.00 -13.02
CA THR A 21 5.60 -10.79 -13.34
C THR A 21 5.84 -9.59 -14.27
N THR A 22 4.77 -8.92 -14.70
CA THR A 22 4.83 -7.71 -15.53
C THR A 22 4.68 -6.46 -14.68
N PHE A 23 5.24 -5.34 -15.14
CA PHE A 23 5.09 -4.04 -14.45
C PHE A 23 3.70 -3.46 -14.76
N PRO A 24 2.96 -2.93 -13.77
CA PRO A 24 3.40 -2.59 -12.41
C PRO A 24 3.23 -3.70 -11.37
N TRP A 25 2.56 -4.80 -11.71
CA TRP A 25 2.14 -5.85 -10.78
C TRP A 25 3.29 -6.42 -9.96
N ARG A 26 4.44 -6.68 -10.60
CA ARG A 26 5.64 -7.21 -9.93
C ARG A 26 6.23 -6.32 -8.84
N ALA A 27 5.95 -5.02 -8.89
CA ALA A 27 6.43 -4.05 -7.90
C ALA A 27 5.47 -3.90 -6.70
N ILE A 28 4.32 -4.59 -6.71
CA ILE A 28 3.35 -4.62 -5.62
C ILE A 28 3.56 -5.93 -4.84
N CYS A 29 3.67 -5.80 -3.53
CA CYS A 29 4.15 -6.84 -2.63
C CYS A 29 3.03 -7.32 -1.69
N HIS A 30 2.89 -8.63 -1.56
CA HIS A 30 2.13 -9.21 -0.47
C HIS A 30 3.00 -9.14 0.79
N LEU A 31 2.41 -8.66 1.89
CA LEU A 31 3.04 -8.58 3.19
C LEU A 31 2.50 -9.68 4.09
N ILE A 32 3.38 -10.47 4.70
CA ILE A 32 3.04 -11.31 5.85
C ILE A 32 3.71 -10.68 7.07
N ILE A 33 2.90 -10.19 8.00
CA ILE A 33 3.32 -9.32 9.09
C ILE A 33 3.29 -10.11 10.40
N THR A 34 4.39 -10.11 11.15
CA THR A 34 4.45 -10.66 12.50
C THR A 34 4.43 -9.52 13.51
N SER A 35 3.33 -9.39 14.27
CA SER A 35 3.16 -8.33 15.25
C SER A 35 4.08 -8.46 16.48
N ALA A 36 4.12 -7.44 17.34
CA ALA A 36 4.91 -7.48 18.58
C ALA A 36 4.52 -8.67 19.49
N ASN A 37 3.24 -9.05 19.45
CA ASN A 37 2.65 -10.15 20.20
C ASN A 37 2.64 -11.49 19.42
N ASN A 38 3.44 -11.63 18.35
CA ASN A 38 3.58 -12.84 17.53
C ASN A 38 2.30 -13.28 16.79
N ARG A 39 1.32 -12.40 16.61
CA ARG A 39 0.20 -12.67 15.70
C ARG A 39 0.60 -12.42 14.26
N THR A 40 -0.03 -13.15 13.34
CA THR A 40 0.22 -13.01 11.91
C THR A 40 -0.93 -12.26 11.25
N TYR A 41 -0.57 -11.25 10.45
CA TYR A 41 -1.49 -10.47 9.64
C TYR A 41 -1.02 -10.45 8.18
N VAL A 42 -1.90 -10.02 7.29
CA VAL A 42 -1.57 -9.77 5.88
C VAL A 42 -1.79 -8.30 5.55
N GLY A 43 -1.05 -7.83 4.56
CA GLY A 43 -1.16 -6.47 4.05
C GLY A 43 -0.59 -6.37 2.65
N THR A 44 -0.59 -5.17 2.11
CA THR A 44 -0.02 -4.84 0.81
C THR A 44 1.05 -3.76 0.96
N GLY A 45 2.11 -3.86 0.17
CA GLY A 45 3.06 -2.78 0.00
C GLY A 45 3.48 -2.64 -1.46
N TRP A 46 4.31 -1.64 -1.76
CA TRP A 46 4.79 -1.41 -3.11
C TRP A 46 6.17 -0.77 -3.10
N LEU A 47 7.02 -1.18 -4.03
CA LEU A 47 8.41 -0.71 -4.10
C LEU A 47 8.47 0.71 -4.65
N ILE A 48 9.19 1.58 -3.93
CA ILE A 48 9.54 2.95 -4.35
C ILE A 48 11.04 3.16 -4.55
N ALA A 49 11.85 2.17 -4.20
CA ALA A 49 13.31 2.12 -4.37
C ALA A 49 13.75 0.65 -4.45
N PRO A 50 15.04 0.36 -4.74
CA PRO A 50 15.59 -0.99 -4.67
C PRO A 50 15.25 -1.75 -3.38
N ARG A 51 15.25 -1.05 -2.24
CA ARG A 51 15.04 -1.63 -0.89
C ARG A 51 13.93 -0.96 -0.07
N THR A 52 13.17 -0.02 -0.63
CA THR A 52 12.11 0.68 0.12
C THR A 52 10.73 0.28 -0.38
N VAL A 53 9.90 -0.21 0.54
CA VAL A 53 8.51 -0.59 0.29
C VAL A 53 7.60 0.36 1.06
N MET A 54 6.67 1.03 0.38
CA MET A 54 5.61 1.80 1.01
C MET A 54 4.43 0.91 1.39
N THR A 55 3.75 1.25 2.48
CA THR A 55 2.56 0.53 2.99
C THR A 55 1.76 1.43 3.95
N ALA A 56 0.68 0.91 4.54
CA ALA A 56 -0.08 1.61 5.57
C ALA A 56 0.72 1.69 6.89
N GLY A 57 0.47 2.72 7.68
CA GLY A 57 1.07 2.89 9.00
C GLY A 57 0.73 1.71 9.92
N HIS A 58 -0.52 1.25 9.86
CA HIS A 58 -1.00 0.12 10.67
C HIS A 58 -0.41 -1.23 10.26
N CYS A 59 0.20 -1.35 9.07
CA CYS A 59 0.93 -2.56 8.69
C CYS A 59 2.31 -2.65 9.39
N VAL A 60 2.89 -1.52 9.80
CA VAL A 60 4.21 -1.46 10.46
C VAL A 60 4.13 -1.13 11.95
N TYR A 61 3.03 -0.53 12.39
CA TYR A 61 2.77 -0.19 13.79
C TYR A 61 1.31 -0.46 14.16
N MET A 62 1.07 -1.47 14.98
CA MET A 62 -0.24 -1.95 15.38
C MET A 62 -0.53 -1.58 16.84
N HIS A 63 -1.34 -0.53 17.04
CA HIS A 63 -1.72 -0.06 18.38
C HIS A 63 -2.31 -1.17 19.26
N ALA A 64 -3.16 -2.03 18.69
CA ALA A 64 -3.81 -3.13 19.41
C ALA A 64 -2.91 -4.38 19.62
N ASP A 65 -1.73 -4.42 19.01
CA ASP A 65 -0.83 -5.59 19.03
C ASP A 65 0.61 -5.21 19.43
N GLY A 66 0.74 -4.24 20.33
CA GLY A 66 2.00 -3.91 21.00
C GLY A 66 2.90 -2.91 20.26
N GLY A 67 2.38 -2.19 19.26
CA GLY A 67 3.10 -1.13 18.56
C GLY A 67 3.87 -1.65 17.35
N TRP A 68 5.17 -1.33 17.26
CA TRP A 68 6.01 -1.73 16.13
C TRP A 68 5.99 -3.24 15.93
N VAL A 69 5.77 -3.67 14.70
CA VAL A 69 5.78 -5.10 14.34
C VAL A 69 7.21 -5.66 14.45
N ARG A 70 7.34 -6.97 14.61
CA ARG A 70 8.66 -7.64 14.73
C ARG A 70 9.36 -7.77 13.39
N SER A 71 8.61 -8.24 12.39
CA SER A 71 9.13 -8.51 11.05
C SER A 71 8.00 -8.51 10.03
N ILE A 72 8.37 -8.25 8.78
CA ILE A 72 7.46 -8.37 7.63
C ILE A 72 8.17 -9.15 6.54
N GLN A 73 7.55 -10.24 6.07
CA GLN A 73 7.91 -10.85 4.79
C GLN A 73 7.30 -10.03 3.66
N VAL A 74 8.13 -9.47 2.81
CA VAL A 74 7.78 -8.76 1.59
C VAL A 74 7.92 -9.73 0.42
N ILE A 75 6.83 -9.98 -0.30
CA ILE A 75 6.77 -10.94 -1.41
C ILE A 75 6.30 -10.21 -2.68
N PRO A 76 7.21 -9.67 -3.50
CA PRO A 76 6.86 -8.94 -4.71
C PRO A 76 6.19 -9.85 -5.75
N GLY A 77 5.12 -9.36 -6.38
CA GLY A 77 4.42 -10.05 -7.46
C GLY A 77 3.92 -11.45 -7.11
N ARG A 78 3.55 -11.71 -5.84
CA ARG A 78 3.04 -13.01 -5.42
C ARG A 78 1.81 -13.39 -6.24
N ASN A 79 1.68 -14.66 -6.58
CA ASN A 79 0.51 -15.17 -7.31
C ASN A 79 0.07 -16.49 -6.69
N ALA A 80 -0.87 -16.40 -5.75
CA ALA A 80 -1.28 -17.51 -4.89
C ALA A 80 -0.08 -18.15 -4.16
N GLY A 81 0.27 -19.39 -4.51
CA GLY A 81 1.42 -20.11 -3.97
C GLY A 81 2.77 -19.65 -4.54
N VAL A 82 2.80 -18.99 -5.69
CA VAL A 82 4.04 -18.65 -6.42
C VAL A 82 4.63 -17.34 -5.91
N ARG A 83 5.95 -17.33 -5.68
CA ARG A 83 6.73 -16.19 -5.20
C ARG A 83 7.84 -15.84 -6.23
N PRO A 84 7.50 -15.22 -7.36
CA PRO A 84 8.39 -15.14 -8.52
C PRO A 84 9.68 -14.33 -8.26
N PHE A 85 9.64 -13.39 -7.32
CA PHE A 85 10.79 -12.57 -6.91
C PHE A 85 11.27 -12.90 -5.49
N GLY A 86 10.98 -14.11 -5.02
CA GLY A 86 11.40 -14.59 -3.70
C GLY A 86 10.65 -13.95 -2.53
N THR A 87 11.27 -14.01 -1.35
CA THR A 87 10.75 -13.45 -0.10
C THR A 87 11.85 -12.65 0.57
N HIS A 88 11.54 -11.43 0.97
CA HIS A 88 12.48 -10.48 1.54
C HIS A 88 12.00 -10.09 2.93
N VAL A 89 12.85 -10.16 3.94
CA VAL A 89 12.43 -9.90 5.33
C VAL A 89 12.86 -8.49 5.74
N GLY A 90 11.90 -7.66 6.13
CA GLY A 90 12.13 -6.34 6.69
C GLY A 90 11.96 -6.34 8.21
N THR A 91 12.86 -5.63 8.89
CA THR A 91 12.83 -5.37 10.35
C THR A 91 13.06 -3.89 10.68
N ALA A 92 13.32 -3.05 9.68
CA ALA A 92 13.48 -1.61 9.83
C ALA A 92 12.26 -0.89 9.25
N PHE A 93 11.47 -0.28 10.12
CA PHE A 93 10.19 0.34 9.76
C PHE A 93 10.22 1.85 9.92
N ARG A 94 9.35 2.53 9.18
CA ARG A 94 9.12 3.98 9.26
C ARG A 94 7.62 4.24 9.30
N SER A 95 7.23 5.22 10.09
CA SER A 95 5.87 5.77 10.16
C SER A 95 5.96 7.14 10.80
N VAL A 96 4.94 7.97 10.65
CA VAL A 96 4.86 9.27 11.32
C VAL A 96 4.23 9.19 12.70
N THR A 97 4.57 10.14 13.57
CA THR A 97 4.01 10.27 14.94
C THR A 97 2.50 10.50 14.94
N GLY A 98 1.98 11.16 13.89
CA GLY A 98 0.54 11.26 13.65
C GLY A 98 -0.15 9.90 13.66
N TRP A 99 0.50 8.84 13.16
CA TRP A 99 0.00 7.47 13.30
C TRP A 99 0.45 6.82 14.60
N THR A 100 1.76 6.77 14.89
CA THR A 100 2.30 5.91 15.95
C THR A 100 1.95 6.37 17.37
N GLN A 101 1.70 7.67 17.57
CA GLN A 101 1.34 8.24 18.87
C GLN A 101 -0.13 8.64 18.91
N ASN A 102 -0.63 9.26 17.84
CA ASN A 102 -1.96 9.87 17.85
C ASN A 102 -3.05 8.99 17.22
N GLN A 103 -2.68 7.83 16.63
CA GLN A 103 -3.59 6.92 15.93
C GLN A 103 -4.44 7.63 14.86
N ASN A 104 -3.94 8.73 14.29
CA ASN A 104 -4.68 9.53 13.33
C ASN A 104 -4.66 8.84 11.96
N ARG A 105 -5.85 8.48 11.47
CA ARG A 105 -6.07 7.79 10.19
C ARG A 105 -5.63 8.59 8.98
N ASP A 106 -5.66 9.92 9.05
CA ASP A 106 -5.14 10.77 7.98
C ASP A 106 -3.61 10.69 7.85
N ASN A 107 -2.94 10.06 8.83
CA ASN A 107 -1.50 9.86 8.89
C ASN A 107 -1.11 8.38 8.82
N ASP A 108 -2.03 7.48 8.45
CA ASP A 108 -1.85 6.03 8.41
C ASP A 108 -0.96 5.56 7.24
N TYR A 109 0.30 5.99 7.20
CA TYR A 109 1.26 5.55 6.19
C TYR A 109 2.61 5.25 6.82
N GLY A 110 3.31 4.30 6.20
CA GLY A 110 4.62 3.85 6.65
C GLY A 110 5.43 3.24 5.53
N ALA A 111 6.63 2.81 5.89
CA ALA A 111 7.54 2.13 4.97
C ALA A 111 8.35 1.04 5.67
N ILE A 112 8.83 0.11 4.85
CA ILE A 112 9.75 -0.95 5.20
C ILE A 112 11.05 -0.67 4.45
N ILE A 113 12.16 -0.60 5.18
CA ILE A 113 13.51 -0.54 4.60
C ILE A 113 14.11 -1.94 4.69
N LEU A 114 14.29 -2.57 3.53
CA LEU A 114 14.91 -3.90 3.43
C LEU A 114 16.43 -3.81 3.66
N PRO A 115 17.05 -4.87 4.19
CA PRO A 115 18.49 -4.90 4.44
C PRO A 115 19.29 -4.72 3.15
N ALA A 116 20.54 -4.26 3.24
CA ALA A 116 21.38 -3.94 2.08
C ALA A 116 21.55 -5.12 1.09
N SER A 117 21.53 -6.35 1.59
CA SER A 117 21.59 -7.59 0.80
C SER A 117 20.29 -7.96 0.08
N SER A 118 19.19 -7.25 0.34
CA SER A 118 17.85 -7.59 -0.15
C SER A 118 17.31 -6.44 -1.00
N ARG A 119 17.50 -6.54 -2.32
CA ARG A 119 17.23 -5.47 -3.30
C ARG A 119 16.21 -5.86 -4.38
N PRO A 120 14.97 -6.26 -4.02
CA PRO A 120 13.99 -6.71 -5.00
C PRO A 120 13.65 -5.67 -6.08
N GLY A 121 13.74 -4.37 -5.76
CA GLY A 121 13.44 -3.30 -6.71
C GLY A 121 14.37 -3.26 -7.92
N ASP A 122 15.58 -3.84 -7.83
CA ASP A 122 16.51 -3.95 -8.98
C ASP A 122 15.96 -4.92 -10.05
N GLN A 123 15.13 -5.89 -9.66
CA GLN A 123 14.51 -6.88 -10.57
C GLN A 123 13.08 -6.50 -10.96
N THR A 124 12.31 -5.94 -10.02
CA THR A 124 10.90 -5.66 -10.23
C THR A 124 10.65 -4.30 -10.88
N GLY A 125 11.64 -3.40 -10.81
CA GLY A 125 11.41 -1.97 -10.89
C GLY A 125 10.64 -1.46 -9.67
N TYR A 126 10.39 -0.17 -9.64
CA TYR A 126 9.66 0.50 -8.57
C TYR A 126 8.82 1.64 -9.13
N PHE A 127 7.78 2.02 -8.40
CA PHE A 127 6.90 3.09 -8.79
C PHE A 127 7.56 4.47 -8.61
N GLY A 128 7.16 5.42 -9.46
CA GLY A 128 7.23 6.84 -9.12
C GLY A 128 6.09 7.21 -8.17
N PHE A 129 6.22 8.35 -7.49
CA PHE A 129 5.13 8.94 -6.71
C PHE A 129 5.13 10.45 -6.93
N ALA A 130 3.97 11.08 -6.76
CA ALA A 130 3.85 12.49 -7.03
C ALA A 130 2.69 13.15 -6.28
N THR A 131 2.83 14.44 -6.01
CA THR A 131 1.71 15.28 -5.57
C THR A 131 0.86 15.68 -6.77
N ARG A 132 -0.45 15.80 -6.57
CA ARG A 132 -1.42 16.28 -7.58
C ARG A 132 -2.41 17.21 -6.90
N ASN A 133 -2.85 18.25 -7.61
CA ASN A 133 -3.86 19.17 -7.09
C ASN A 133 -5.26 18.52 -7.12
N ASP A 134 -6.22 19.18 -6.48
CA ASP A 134 -7.58 18.65 -6.29
C ASP A 134 -8.29 18.43 -7.62
N ASP A 135 -8.18 19.38 -8.55
CA ASP A 135 -8.84 19.29 -9.85
C ASP A 135 -8.33 18.12 -10.66
N PHE A 136 -7.01 17.89 -10.66
CA PHE A 136 -6.42 16.72 -11.30
C PHE A 136 -6.94 15.43 -10.67
N LEU A 137 -6.94 15.33 -9.34
CA LEU A 137 -7.36 14.11 -8.65
C LEU A 137 -8.84 13.82 -8.86
N LYS A 138 -9.71 14.84 -8.81
CA LYS A 138 -11.15 14.71 -9.11
C LYS A 138 -11.40 14.28 -10.56
N ALA A 139 -10.54 14.69 -11.49
CA ALA A 139 -10.63 14.30 -12.89
C ALA A 139 -10.00 12.93 -13.21
N ALA A 140 -9.18 12.38 -12.31
CA ALA A 140 -8.39 11.17 -12.57
C ALA A 140 -9.20 9.87 -12.48
N ALA A 141 -8.76 8.87 -13.25
CA ALA A 141 -9.05 7.47 -12.98
C ALA A 141 -7.97 6.94 -12.02
N LEU A 142 -8.41 6.48 -10.85
CA LEU A 142 -7.55 5.89 -9.84
C LEU A 142 -7.47 4.39 -10.08
N ASN A 143 -6.26 3.87 -9.90
CA ASN A 143 -5.95 2.47 -10.04
C ASN A 143 -5.48 1.95 -8.68
N LEU A 144 -5.95 0.80 -8.26
CA LEU A 144 -5.53 0.15 -7.02
C LEU A 144 -5.34 -1.34 -7.29
N SER A 145 -4.25 -1.88 -6.76
CA SER A 145 -4.03 -3.32 -6.72
C SER A 145 -3.33 -3.71 -5.44
N GLY A 146 -3.75 -4.83 -4.88
CA GLY A 146 -3.19 -5.39 -3.67
C GLY A 146 -3.55 -6.84 -3.47
N TYR A 147 -3.42 -7.29 -2.23
CA TYR A 147 -3.58 -8.68 -1.82
C TYR A 147 -4.71 -8.81 -0.81
N PRO A 148 -5.96 -9.00 -1.27
CA PRO A 148 -7.07 -9.32 -0.40
C PRO A 148 -6.79 -10.59 0.41
N GLY A 149 -7.00 -10.55 1.71
CA GLY A 149 -6.72 -11.67 2.62
C GLY A 149 -7.55 -12.91 2.28
N GLU A 150 -8.79 -12.73 1.80
CA GLU A 150 -9.67 -13.84 1.39
C GLU A 150 -9.23 -14.54 0.11
N LYS A 151 -8.24 -13.98 -0.62
CA LYS A 151 -7.76 -14.50 -1.90
C LYS A 151 -6.40 -15.18 -1.79
N ASN A 152 -5.95 -15.54 -0.58
CA ASN A 152 -4.82 -16.45 -0.33
C ASN A 152 -3.51 -16.09 -1.08
N GLY A 153 -3.16 -14.80 -1.14
CA GLY A 153 -1.93 -14.33 -1.79
C GLY A 153 -2.03 -14.14 -3.30
N GLU A 154 -3.23 -14.12 -3.85
CA GLU A 154 -3.50 -13.60 -5.20
C GLU A 154 -3.55 -12.08 -5.21
N GLN A 155 -3.09 -11.51 -6.31
CA GLN A 155 -3.16 -10.08 -6.55
C GLN A 155 -4.46 -9.73 -7.29
N TRP A 156 -5.17 -8.71 -6.79
CA TRP A 156 -6.41 -8.22 -7.38
C TRP A 156 -6.30 -6.75 -7.71
N PHE A 157 -7.04 -6.31 -8.71
CA PHE A 157 -6.98 -4.97 -9.28
C PHE A 157 -8.39 -4.44 -9.53
N MET A 158 -8.57 -3.14 -9.31
CA MET A 158 -9.74 -2.41 -9.77
C MET A 158 -9.35 -0.96 -10.04
N ALA A 159 -10.07 -0.33 -10.96
CA ALA A 159 -9.95 1.09 -11.24
C ALA A 159 -11.32 1.76 -11.23
N GLN A 160 -11.39 2.94 -10.64
CA GLN A 160 -12.58 3.78 -10.60
C GLN A 160 -12.18 5.25 -10.65
N ARG A 161 -13.14 6.12 -10.97
CA ARG A 161 -12.93 7.56 -10.80
C ARG A 161 -12.88 7.91 -9.32
N THR A 162 -12.16 8.99 -9.01
CA THR A 162 -12.15 9.56 -7.67
C THR A 162 -13.55 9.99 -7.26
N LYS A 163 -13.96 9.68 -6.02
CA LYS A 163 -15.24 10.10 -5.45
C LYS A 163 -15.13 11.47 -4.79
N SER A 164 -14.12 11.66 -3.95
CA SER A 164 -13.83 12.94 -3.31
C SER A 164 -12.35 13.05 -2.92
N VAL A 165 -11.92 14.29 -2.67
CA VAL A 165 -10.53 14.62 -2.32
C VAL A 165 -10.56 15.68 -1.22
N SER A 166 -9.73 15.49 -0.20
CA SER A 166 -9.34 16.50 0.79
C SER A 166 -7.81 16.68 0.77
N ASP A 167 -7.28 17.56 1.62
CA ASP A 167 -5.82 17.75 1.74
C ASP A 167 -5.07 16.45 2.07
N ARG A 168 -5.69 15.55 2.84
CA ARG A 168 -5.04 14.33 3.35
C ARG A 168 -5.65 13.02 2.86
N VAL A 169 -6.84 13.03 2.29
CA VAL A 169 -7.58 11.81 1.95
C VAL A 169 -8.10 11.86 0.51
N ILE A 170 -7.97 10.73 -0.17
CA ILE A 170 -8.67 10.45 -1.43
C ILE A 170 -9.69 9.36 -1.14
N THR A 171 -10.95 9.57 -1.50
CA THR A 171 -12.02 8.57 -1.38
C THR A 171 -12.45 8.10 -2.77
N TYR A 172 -12.80 6.82 -2.87
CA TYR A 172 -13.21 6.16 -4.11
C TYR A 172 -14.13 4.98 -3.82
N ASP A 173 -14.78 4.48 -4.87
CA ASP A 173 -15.62 3.28 -4.82
C ASP A 173 -14.90 2.05 -5.41
N ILE A 174 -13.55 2.04 -5.37
CA ILE A 174 -12.77 0.82 -5.64
C ILE A 174 -13.00 -0.14 -4.48
N ASP A 175 -13.46 -1.34 -4.80
CA ASP A 175 -13.65 -2.44 -3.88
C ASP A 175 -12.35 -2.88 -3.20
N THR A 176 -12.37 -2.94 -1.87
CA THR A 176 -11.27 -3.50 -1.09
C THR A 176 -11.77 -4.37 0.05
N THR A 177 -10.89 -5.22 0.58
CA THR A 177 -11.13 -6.11 1.72
C THR A 177 -9.82 -6.31 2.47
N GLY A 178 -9.93 -6.64 3.76
CA GLY A 178 -8.80 -6.77 4.68
C GLY A 178 -7.61 -7.48 4.06
N GLY A 179 -6.44 -6.83 4.10
CA GLY A 179 -5.20 -7.28 3.45
C GLY A 179 -4.77 -6.37 2.30
N GLN A 180 -5.69 -5.58 1.74
CA GLN A 180 -5.34 -4.55 0.77
C GLN A 180 -4.78 -3.27 1.41
N SER A 181 -4.83 -3.14 2.73
CA SER A 181 -4.10 -2.13 3.49
C SER A 181 -2.67 -1.91 2.98
N GLY A 182 -2.37 -0.68 2.57
CA GLY A 182 -1.07 -0.26 2.04
C GLY A 182 -0.93 -0.35 0.51
N SER A 183 -1.96 -0.80 -0.20
CA SER A 183 -1.98 -0.82 -1.67
C SER A 183 -1.66 0.54 -2.27
N PRO A 184 -0.87 0.61 -3.36
CA PRO A 184 -0.70 1.85 -4.09
C PRO A 184 -2.03 2.26 -4.72
N VAL A 185 -2.39 3.54 -4.56
CA VAL A 185 -3.36 4.21 -5.42
C VAL A 185 -2.57 5.04 -6.41
N TRP A 186 -2.65 4.71 -7.69
CA TRP A 186 -1.85 5.39 -8.72
C TRP A 186 -2.70 5.95 -9.87
N VAL A 187 -2.10 6.92 -10.55
CA VAL A 187 -2.58 7.44 -11.83
C VAL A 187 -1.63 7.05 -12.95
N LEU A 188 -2.18 6.88 -14.15
CA LEU A 188 -1.40 6.68 -15.37
C LEU A 188 -1.22 8.02 -16.07
N GLN A 189 0.03 8.44 -16.27
CA GLN A 189 0.34 9.68 -16.98
C GLN A 189 1.50 9.42 -17.95
N ASN A 190 1.27 9.66 -19.24
CA ASN A 190 2.26 9.45 -20.31
C ASN A 190 2.89 8.03 -20.26
N GLY A 191 2.08 7.01 -20.01
CA GLY A 191 2.52 5.62 -19.87
C GLY A 191 3.18 5.25 -18.52
N ASN A 192 3.45 6.24 -17.65
CA ASN A 192 4.09 6.03 -16.36
C ASN A 192 3.07 5.93 -15.22
N ARG A 193 3.37 5.10 -14.21
CA ARG A 193 2.55 4.96 -13.01
C ARG A 193 3.13 5.82 -11.90
N TYR A 194 2.30 6.72 -11.37
CA TYR A 194 2.63 7.56 -10.22
C TYR A 194 1.68 7.28 -9.07
N GLY A 195 2.21 6.79 -7.95
CA GLY A 195 1.47 6.72 -6.70
C GLY A 195 1.03 8.13 -6.30
N VAL A 196 -0.26 8.28 -6.00
CA VAL A 196 -0.89 9.51 -5.49
C VAL A 196 -1.60 9.29 -4.14
N GLY A 197 -1.72 8.03 -3.71
CA GLY A 197 -2.23 7.68 -2.39
C GLY A 197 -1.76 6.30 -1.92
N ILE A 198 -1.93 6.05 -0.62
CA ILE A 198 -1.70 4.77 0.03
C ILE A 198 -3.04 4.32 0.61
N HIS A 199 -3.60 3.19 0.15
CA HIS A 199 -4.87 2.67 0.66
C HIS A 199 -4.75 2.27 2.14
N THR A 200 -5.73 2.61 2.97
CA THR A 200 -5.61 2.43 4.43
C THR A 200 -6.88 1.97 5.13
N ASN A 201 -8.06 2.21 4.55
CA ASN A 201 -9.32 1.92 5.21
C ASN A 201 -10.50 1.94 4.24
N GLY A 202 -11.62 1.40 4.73
CA GLY A 202 -12.92 1.46 4.08
C GLY A 202 -14.07 1.79 5.00
N ALA A 203 -15.14 2.30 4.41
CA ALA A 203 -16.45 2.44 5.00
C ALA A 203 -17.51 2.22 3.93
N ASN A 204 -18.77 1.97 4.31
CA ASN A 204 -19.87 1.86 3.34
C ASN A 204 -20.04 3.12 2.47
N SER A 205 -19.54 4.27 2.91
CA SER A 205 -19.53 5.53 2.17
C SER A 205 -18.40 5.64 1.13
N GLY A 206 -17.44 4.71 1.12
CA GLY A 206 -16.29 4.71 0.22
C GLY A 206 -15.04 4.13 0.88
N ASN A 207 -14.16 3.59 0.05
CA ASN A 207 -12.80 3.24 0.45
C ASN A 207 -11.87 4.45 0.32
N SER A 208 -10.80 4.49 1.14
CA SER A 208 -9.95 5.67 1.24
C SER A 208 -8.46 5.37 1.26
N ALA A 209 -7.70 6.36 0.79
CA ALA A 209 -6.26 6.39 0.85
C ALA A 209 -5.76 7.67 1.49
N THR A 210 -4.65 7.57 2.24
CA THR A 210 -3.85 8.75 2.58
C THR A 210 -3.29 9.35 1.29
N ARG A 211 -3.66 10.60 0.99
CA ARG A 211 -3.19 11.36 -0.16
C ARG A 211 -1.71 11.66 -0.03
N ILE A 212 -0.97 11.51 -1.14
CA ILE A 212 0.40 11.97 -1.23
C ILE A 212 0.39 13.49 -1.49
N ASN A 213 0.21 14.25 -0.41
CA ASN A 213 0.44 15.69 -0.39
C ASN A 213 1.93 15.99 -0.11
N SER A 214 2.32 17.26 -0.04
CA SER A 214 3.74 17.64 0.10
C SER A 214 4.41 17.05 1.34
N ALA A 215 3.71 16.98 2.47
CA ALA A 215 4.27 16.40 3.69
C ALA A 215 4.53 14.89 3.54
N VAL A 216 3.56 14.16 2.99
CA VAL A 216 3.71 12.71 2.72
C VAL A 216 4.81 12.46 1.68
N PHE A 217 4.85 13.26 0.61
CA PHE A 217 5.87 13.19 -0.44
C PHE A 217 7.29 13.36 0.14
N ASN A 218 7.50 14.32 1.04
CA ASN A 218 8.80 14.56 1.65
C ASN A 218 9.26 13.40 2.54
N ASN A 219 8.33 12.81 3.31
CA ASN A 219 8.61 11.60 4.09
C ASN A 219 8.96 10.41 3.19
N MET A 220 8.16 10.18 2.14
CA MET A 220 8.44 9.13 1.15
C MET A 220 9.80 9.31 0.47
N SER A 221 10.15 10.54 0.10
CA SER A 221 11.45 10.87 -0.50
C SER A 221 12.61 10.58 0.45
N THR A 222 12.44 10.92 1.73
CA THR A 222 13.45 10.62 2.77
C THR A 222 13.63 9.12 2.95
N TRP A 223 12.54 8.36 3.01
CA TRP A 223 12.58 6.90 3.16
C TRP A 223 13.07 6.19 1.89
N LYS A 224 12.79 6.75 0.70
CA LYS A 224 13.34 6.29 -0.57
C LYS A 224 14.86 6.32 -0.54
N SER A 225 15.46 7.43 -0.11
CA SER A 225 16.93 7.58 -0.05
C SER A 225 17.61 6.53 0.84
N GLY A 226 16.96 6.12 1.93
CA GLY A 226 17.49 5.06 2.82
C GLY A 226 17.53 3.66 2.20
N GLY A 227 16.77 3.42 1.13
CA GLY A 227 16.71 2.14 0.42
C GLY A 227 17.27 2.17 -1.00
N MET A 228 17.98 3.24 -1.37
CA MET A 228 18.84 3.24 -2.56
C MET A 228 20.02 2.27 -2.39
#